data_AF-A0A1G7EV51-F1
#
_entry.id   AF-A0A1G7EV51-F1
#
_cell.length_a   1.000
_cell.length_b   1.000
_cell.length_c   1.000
_cell.angle_alpha   90.00
_cell.angle_beta   90.00
_cell.angle_gamma   90.00
#
_symmetry.space_group_name_H-M   'P 1'
#
loop_
_entity.id
_entity.type
_entity.pdbx_description
1 polymer ?
#
loop_
_entity_poly.entity_id
_entity_poly.type
_entity_poly.pdbx_seq_one_letter_code
_entity_poly.pdbx_strand_id
1 'polypeptide(L)'
;FVWHDPQGSKPTDEVTIPEIEGYGTDEWTDWSWNSMLIEGSHCREIIDNVVDMAHFFYVHYSMPTYFKNVFEGHTATQFMISKPRADIDNGTNYDDPNSHLSSDASYHGPSYMIDRILNEVNGMTIETILINSHYPVSDNSFLLQYGAMVRKLPGLSEEENNGIGSQFITGLEIGFEQDIEIWKNKSPIDNPLLSEEDGPVYQLRRWYKQFYVDVEDVTEDMTARFEFEIDTTRALQSWDQEIAENLAKGAPASADA
;
A
#
# COMPACT_ATOMS: atom_id res chain seq x y z
N PHE A 1 -4.78 3.94 19.16
CA PHE A 1 -5.92 3.19 18.59
C PHE A 1 -7.16 3.38 19.45
N VAL A 2 -8.35 3.37 18.84
CA VAL A 2 -9.65 3.41 19.52
C VAL A 2 -10.54 2.34 18.90
N TRP A 3 -11.28 1.60 19.73
CA TRP A 3 -12.28 0.63 19.27
C TRP A 3 -13.59 1.35 18.96
N HIS A 4 -14.14 1.13 17.76
CA HIS A 4 -15.43 1.65 17.34
C HIS A 4 -16.34 0.49 16.94
N ASP A 5 -17.44 0.33 17.66
CA ASP A 5 -18.47 -0.67 17.37
C ASP A 5 -19.86 -0.09 17.67
N PRO A 6 -20.73 0.06 16.64
CA PRO A 6 -22.12 0.47 16.81
C PRO A 6 -22.95 -0.45 17.74
N GLN A 7 -22.61 -1.73 17.85
CA GLN A 7 -23.29 -2.67 18.76
C GLN A 7 -22.86 -2.48 20.23
N GLY A 8 -21.78 -1.72 20.48
CA GLY A 8 -21.29 -1.38 21.82
C GLY A 8 -20.51 -2.50 22.51
N SER A 9 -20.00 -3.47 21.75
CA SER A 9 -19.11 -4.51 22.27
C SER A 9 -17.72 -3.96 22.62
N LYS A 10 -16.89 -4.82 23.23
CA LYS A 10 -15.50 -4.53 23.58
C LYS A 10 -14.56 -5.25 22.62
N PRO A 11 -13.35 -4.71 22.37
CA PRO A 11 -12.34 -5.42 21.59
C PRO A 11 -12.01 -6.77 22.24
N THR A 12 -11.71 -7.77 21.41
CA THR A 12 -11.26 -9.10 21.83
C THR A 12 -9.74 -9.22 21.64
N ASP A 13 -9.11 -10.18 22.31
CA ASP A 13 -7.67 -10.44 22.12
C ASP A 13 -7.35 -10.93 20.69
N GLU A 14 -8.33 -11.54 20.01
CA GLU A 14 -8.21 -12.03 18.64
C GLU A 14 -8.26 -10.92 17.59
N VAL A 15 -8.98 -9.81 17.88
CA VAL A 15 -9.08 -8.64 17.00
C VAL A 15 -8.28 -7.50 17.62
N THR A 16 -6.98 -7.51 17.32
CA THR A 16 -6.01 -6.55 17.86
C THR A 16 -5.11 -6.01 16.75
N ILE A 17 -4.36 -4.95 17.09
CA ILE A 17 -3.27 -4.46 16.26
C ILE A 17 -1.98 -5.16 16.71
N PRO A 18 -1.22 -5.79 15.80
CA PRO A 18 0.01 -6.46 16.18
C PRO A 18 1.06 -5.45 16.65
N GLU A 19 1.91 -5.89 17.59
CA GLU A 19 3.13 -5.13 17.92
C GLU A 19 4.08 -5.16 16.72
N ILE A 20 4.62 -3.99 16.38
CA ILE A 20 5.60 -3.85 15.30
C ILE A 20 6.98 -4.12 15.89
N GLU A 21 7.60 -5.21 15.45
CA GLU A 21 8.95 -5.58 15.88
C GLU A 21 9.94 -4.45 15.59
N GLY A 22 10.78 -4.13 16.58
CA GLY A 22 11.81 -3.10 16.45
C GLY A 22 11.35 -1.68 16.78
N TYR A 23 10.04 -1.40 16.85
CA TYR A 23 9.56 -0.09 17.29
C TYR A 23 10.00 0.23 18.73
N GLY A 24 10.55 1.43 18.95
CA GLY A 24 11.08 1.86 20.24
C GLY A 24 12.46 1.29 20.61
N THR A 25 13.09 0.54 19.70
CA THR A 25 14.48 0.08 19.86
C THR A 25 15.46 1.03 19.17
N ASP A 26 16.74 0.97 19.53
CA ASP A 26 17.79 1.78 18.89
C ASP A 26 18.09 1.35 17.44
N GLU A 27 17.63 0.17 17.01
CA GLU A 27 17.85 -0.38 15.66
C GLU A 27 17.01 0.31 14.58
N TRP A 28 15.99 1.07 14.96
CA TRP A 28 15.08 1.72 14.03
C TRP A 28 15.01 3.22 14.26
N THR A 29 14.63 3.97 13.22
CA THR A 29 14.22 5.37 13.38
C THR A 29 12.89 5.44 14.12
N ASP A 30 12.56 6.62 14.66
CA ASP A 30 11.18 6.91 15.03
C ASP A 30 10.32 7.10 13.77
N TRP A 31 9.01 7.22 13.95
CA TRP A 31 8.08 7.52 12.85
C TRP A 31 8.34 8.91 12.29
N SER A 32 8.45 9.01 10.97
CA SER A 32 8.01 10.21 10.27
C SER A 32 6.60 9.98 9.76
N TRP A 33 5.72 10.94 10.03
CA TRP A 33 4.28 10.74 10.03
C TRP A 33 3.55 11.95 9.43
N ASN A 34 2.59 11.66 8.57
CA ASN A 34 1.76 12.63 7.90
C ASN A 34 0.29 12.30 8.03
N SER A 35 -0.55 13.31 7.81
CA SER A 35 -2.00 13.14 7.79
C SER A 35 -2.64 14.13 6.83
N MET A 36 -3.72 13.69 6.18
CA MET A 36 -4.49 14.54 5.29
C MET A 36 -5.99 14.24 5.42
N LEU A 37 -6.81 15.29 5.42
CA LEU A 37 -8.25 15.14 5.29
C LEU A 37 -8.62 14.93 3.82
N ILE A 38 -9.31 13.83 3.52
CA ILE A 38 -9.90 13.57 2.22
C ILE A 38 -11.40 13.83 2.30
N GLU A 39 -11.90 14.66 1.40
CA GLU A 39 -13.31 15.05 1.29
C GLU A 39 -13.87 14.59 -0.04
N GLY A 40 -15.18 14.30 -0.08
CA GLY A 40 -15.84 13.87 -1.32
C GLY A 40 -15.72 12.38 -1.61
N SER A 41 -15.22 11.58 -0.67
CA SER A 41 -14.96 10.16 -0.86
C SER A 41 -15.19 9.35 0.42
N HIS A 42 -15.59 8.10 0.27
CA HIS A 42 -15.75 7.15 1.36
C HIS A 42 -14.43 6.37 1.58
N CYS A 43 -14.09 5.99 2.81
CA CYS A 43 -12.80 5.36 3.11
C CYS A 43 -12.58 3.99 2.45
N ARG A 44 -13.66 3.30 2.04
CA ARG A 44 -13.61 2.08 1.20
C ARG A 44 -12.74 2.28 -0.05
N GLU A 45 -12.71 3.48 -0.62
CA GLU A 45 -11.96 3.75 -1.85
C GLU A 45 -10.44 3.57 -1.66
N ILE A 46 -9.91 3.64 -0.44
CA ILE A 46 -8.51 3.29 -0.13
C ILE A 46 -8.33 1.77 -0.08
N ILE A 47 -9.31 1.07 0.47
CA ILE A 47 -9.26 -0.39 0.64
C ILE A 47 -9.16 -1.08 -0.72
N ASP A 48 -9.85 -0.56 -1.74
CA ASP A 48 -9.80 -1.12 -3.10
C ASP A 48 -8.36 -1.19 -3.68
N ASN A 49 -7.43 -0.33 -3.24
CA ASN A 49 -6.02 -0.38 -3.69
C ASN A 49 -5.30 -1.68 -3.29
N VAL A 50 -5.78 -2.42 -2.27
CA VAL A 50 -5.19 -3.70 -1.83
C VAL A 50 -5.12 -4.72 -2.97
N VAL A 51 -6.05 -4.66 -3.92
CA VAL A 51 -6.15 -5.61 -5.05
C VAL A 51 -5.81 -4.98 -6.39
N ASP A 52 -5.45 -3.70 -6.41
CA ASP A 52 -5.16 -2.99 -7.65
C ASP A 52 -3.70 -3.21 -8.03
N MET A 53 -3.41 -4.19 -8.87
CA MET A 53 -2.05 -4.45 -9.34
C MET A 53 -1.60 -3.41 -10.37
N ALA A 54 -2.51 -2.91 -11.20
CA ALA A 54 -2.17 -2.06 -12.34
C ALA A 54 -1.80 -0.63 -11.91
N HIS A 55 -2.40 -0.08 -10.84
CA HIS A 55 -2.08 1.29 -10.40
C HIS A 55 -0.61 1.43 -9.97
N PHE A 56 0.07 0.35 -9.56
CA PHE A 56 1.50 0.41 -9.26
C PHE A 56 2.35 0.88 -10.44
N PHE A 57 1.95 0.57 -11.68
CA PHE A 57 2.64 1.05 -12.89
C PHE A 57 2.30 2.49 -13.25
N TYR A 58 1.02 2.83 -13.19
CA TYR A 58 0.51 4.12 -13.68
C TYR A 58 0.61 5.25 -12.65
N VAL A 59 0.48 4.90 -11.37
CA VAL A 59 0.48 5.83 -10.22
C VAL A 59 1.87 5.78 -9.58
N HIS A 60 2.24 4.65 -8.98
CA HIS A 60 3.50 4.55 -8.23
C HIS A 60 4.77 4.40 -9.09
N TYR A 61 4.65 4.38 -10.41
CA TYR A 61 5.77 4.26 -11.35
C TYR A 61 6.70 3.05 -11.11
N SER A 62 6.11 1.92 -10.71
CA SER A 62 6.80 0.66 -10.45
C SER A 62 6.25 -0.47 -11.33
N MET A 63 7.04 -1.51 -11.55
CA MET A 63 6.66 -2.65 -12.39
C MET A 63 6.40 -3.87 -11.51
N PRO A 64 5.15 -4.19 -11.15
CA PRO A 64 4.84 -5.37 -10.32
C PRO A 64 5.16 -6.65 -11.09
N THR A 65 6.16 -7.36 -10.61
CA THR A 65 6.63 -8.65 -11.15
C THR A 65 5.95 -9.85 -10.49
N TYR A 66 5.40 -9.67 -9.30
CA TYR A 66 4.58 -10.63 -8.58
C TYR A 66 3.50 -9.89 -7.82
N PHE A 67 2.28 -10.42 -7.79
CA PHE A 67 1.17 -9.83 -7.06
C PHE A 67 0.19 -10.91 -6.59
N LYS A 68 -0.04 -10.98 -5.28
CA LYS A 68 -0.94 -11.95 -4.66
C LYS A 68 -1.73 -11.31 -3.54
N ASN A 69 -2.99 -11.70 -3.42
CA ASN A 69 -3.85 -11.35 -2.30
C ASN A 69 -4.24 -12.56 -1.47
N VAL A 70 -4.35 -12.34 -0.15
CA VAL A 70 -4.90 -13.30 0.80
C VAL A 70 -5.86 -12.58 1.74
N PHE A 71 -7.11 -13.03 1.81
CA PHE A 71 -8.10 -12.53 2.77
C PHE A 71 -8.48 -13.65 3.72
N GLU A 72 -8.38 -13.42 5.02
CA GLU A 72 -8.73 -14.43 6.03
C GLU A 72 -9.08 -13.74 7.35
N GLY A 73 -10.19 -14.18 7.96
CA GLY A 73 -10.73 -13.56 9.16
C GLY A 73 -10.92 -12.06 8.97
N HIS A 74 -10.32 -11.28 9.87
CA HIS A 74 -10.36 -9.81 9.87
C HIS A 74 -9.14 -9.17 9.19
N THR A 75 -8.36 -9.93 8.42
CA THR A 75 -7.16 -9.43 7.73
C THR A 75 -7.25 -9.55 6.21
N ALA A 76 -6.73 -8.54 5.50
CA ALA A 76 -6.56 -8.56 4.06
C ALA A 76 -5.12 -8.19 3.71
N THR A 77 -4.43 -9.08 3.01
CA THR A 77 -3.01 -8.96 2.69
C THR A 77 -2.78 -8.87 1.19
N GLN A 78 -1.89 -7.98 0.79
CA GLN A 78 -1.25 -7.91 -0.51
C GLN A 78 0.22 -8.32 -0.35
N PHE A 79 0.68 -9.21 -1.20
CA PHE A 79 2.09 -9.56 -1.38
C PHE A 79 2.51 -9.10 -2.76
N MET A 80 3.56 -8.30 -2.85
CA MET A 80 4.05 -7.75 -4.11
C MET A 80 5.56 -7.83 -4.20
N ILE A 81 6.07 -8.11 -5.40
CA ILE A 81 7.47 -7.82 -5.77
C ILE A 81 7.47 -6.92 -6.97
N SER A 82 8.21 -5.81 -6.95
CA SER A 82 8.32 -4.88 -8.06
C SER A 82 9.77 -4.52 -8.41
N LYS A 83 9.96 -4.00 -9.63
CA LYS A 83 11.20 -3.39 -10.13
C LYS A 83 10.91 -1.94 -10.53
N PRO A 84 11.90 -1.04 -10.53
CA PRO A 84 11.70 0.33 -11.00
C PRO A 84 11.38 0.38 -12.51
N ARG A 85 10.76 1.47 -12.93
CA ARG A 85 10.64 1.81 -14.35
C ARG A 85 11.93 2.45 -14.85
N ALA A 86 12.33 2.15 -16.08
CA ALA A 86 13.54 2.72 -16.66
C ALA A 86 13.34 4.13 -17.25
N ASP A 87 12.09 4.57 -17.42
CA ASP A 87 11.71 5.85 -18.02
C ASP A 87 11.32 6.94 -16.99
N ILE A 88 11.19 6.59 -15.70
CA ILE A 88 10.80 7.51 -14.62
C ILE A 88 11.60 7.20 -13.36
N ASP A 89 12.12 8.23 -12.70
CA ASP A 89 12.68 8.18 -11.35
C ASP A 89 11.73 8.84 -10.34
N ASN A 90 11.37 8.09 -9.30
CA ASN A 90 10.49 8.52 -8.19
C ASN A 90 11.21 8.53 -6.83
N GLY A 91 12.55 8.37 -6.81
CA GLY A 91 13.37 8.41 -5.60
C GLY A 91 13.30 7.17 -4.71
N THR A 92 12.37 6.24 -4.94
CA THR A 92 12.21 5.03 -4.10
C THR A 92 13.23 3.92 -4.43
N ASN A 93 13.88 4.00 -5.58
CA ASN A 93 14.90 3.06 -6.05
C ASN A 93 16.34 3.50 -5.75
N TYR A 94 16.55 4.66 -5.11
CA TYR A 94 17.88 5.18 -4.71
C TYR A 94 18.92 5.14 -5.84
N ASP A 95 18.53 5.60 -7.04
CA ASP A 95 19.35 5.62 -8.25
C ASP A 95 19.85 4.24 -8.73
N ASP A 96 19.35 3.13 -8.18
CA ASP A 96 19.68 1.78 -8.64
C ASP A 96 18.58 1.28 -9.62
N PRO A 97 18.89 1.16 -10.92
CA PRO A 97 17.94 0.65 -11.92
C PRO A 97 17.69 -0.85 -11.80
N ASN A 98 18.49 -1.58 -11.00
CA ASN A 98 18.33 -3.01 -10.74
C ASN A 98 17.77 -3.27 -9.34
N SER A 99 17.24 -2.24 -8.67
CA SER A 99 16.64 -2.45 -7.37
C SER A 99 15.41 -3.35 -7.46
N HIS A 100 15.16 -4.07 -6.36
CA HIS A 100 13.99 -4.91 -6.21
C HIS A 100 13.31 -4.56 -4.89
N LEU A 101 12.01 -4.34 -4.96
CA LEU A 101 11.18 -4.09 -3.79
C LEU A 101 10.28 -5.30 -3.57
N SER A 102 10.23 -5.79 -2.33
CA SER A 102 9.20 -6.72 -1.86
C SER A 102 8.37 -6.04 -0.78
N SER A 103 7.05 -6.23 -0.82
CA SER A 103 6.08 -5.63 0.08
C SER A 103 5.08 -6.68 0.54
N ASP A 104 4.89 -6.72 1.86
CA ASP A 104 3.90 -7.55 2.56
C ASP A 104 2.95 -6.61 3.31
N ALA A 105 1.89 -6.16 2.65
CA ALA A 105 0.97 -5.14 3.15
C ALA A 105 -0.32 -5.77 3.68
N SER A 106 -0.55 -5.70 4.99
CA SER A 106 -1.72 -6.31 5.65
C SER A 106 -2.58 -5.27 6.37
N TYR A 107 -3.86 -5.19 5.98
CA TYR A 107 -4.89 -4.56 6.81
C TYR A 107 -5.21 -5.46 8.00
N HIS A 108 -5.11 -4.90 9.20
CA HIS A 108 -5.58 -5.48 10.46
C HIS A 108 -6.91 -4.82 10.85
N GLY A 109 -8.02 -5.45 10.46
CA GLY A 109 -9.34 -4.84 10.50
C GLY A 109 -9.57 -3.82 9.37
N PRO A 110 -10.56 -2.92 9.53
CA PRO A 110 -11.06 -2.13 8.41
C PRO A 110 -10.23 -0.89 8.05
N SER A 111 -9.19 -0.54 8.81
CA SER A 111 -8.65 0.82 8.71
C SER A 111 -7.17 1.02 9.07
N TYR A 112 -6.43 -0.07 9.36
CA TYR A 112 -5.01 0.02 9.73
C TYR A 112 -4.19 -1.02 8.98
N MET A 113 -3.42 -0.58 7.98
CA MET A 113 -2.49 -1.40 7.23
C MET A 113 -1.07 -1.20 7.75
N ILE A 114 -0.37 -2.32 7.92
CA ILE A 114 1.07 -2.38 8.14
C ILE A 114 1.67 -3.02 6.88
N ASP A 115 2.60 -2.33 6.25
CA ASP A 115 3.35 -2.79 5.10
C ASP A 115 4.82 -2.94 5.46
N ARG A 116 5.32 -4.16 5.37
CA ARG A 116 6.74 -4.45 5.52
C ARG A 116 7.39 -4.47 4.15
N ILE A 117 8.29 -3.52 3.93
CA ILE A 117 8.97 -3.31 2.67
C ILE A 117 10.44 -3.68 2.83
N LEU A 118 10.94 -4.56 1.97
CA LEU A 118 12.37 -4.82 1.80
C LEU A 118 12.78 -4.35 0.41
N ASN A 119 13.71 -3.40 0.39
CA ASN A 119 14.26 -2.83 -0.84
C ASN A 119 15.73 -3.24 -0.98
N GLU A 120 16.03 -4.06 -1.98
CA GLU A 120 17.39 -4.47 -2.32
C GLU A 120 17.99 -3.47 -3.30
N VAL A 121 18.98 -2.70 -2.85
CA VAL A 121 19.60 -1.59 -3.60
C VAL A 121 21.10 -1.66 -3.41
N ASN A 122 21.87 -1.65 -4.50
CA ASN A 122 23.34 -1.59 -4.49
C ASN A 122 23.99 -2.67 -3.58
N GLY A 123 23.36 -3.84 -3.47
CA GLY A 123 23.82 -4.95 -2.62
C GLY A 123 23.54 -4.78 -1.12
N MET A 124 22.72 -3.79 -0.74
CA MET A 124 22.21 -3.59 0.61
C MET A 124 20.70 -3.85 0.64
N THR A 125 20.18 -4.23 1.80
CA THR A 125 18.73 -4.32 2.04
C THR A 125 18.31 -3.20 2.97
N ILE A 126 17.45 -2.32 2.49
CA ILE A 126 16.78 -1.29 3.28
C ILE A 126 15.44 -1.87 3.72
N GLU A 127 15.25 -2.00 5.02
CA GLU A 127 14.02 -2.53 5.60
C GLU A 127 13.18 -1.37 6.16
N THR A 128 11.92 -1.30 5.74
CA THR A 128 10.99 -0.24 6.12
C THR A 128 9.67 -0.84 6.58
N ILE A 129 9.08 -0.27 7.63
CA ILE A 129 7.69 -0.49 7.98
C ILE A 129 6.93 0.78 7.63
N LEU A 130 5.96 0.65 6.72
CA LEU A 130 5.02 1.69 6.33
C LEU A 130 3.68 1.43 7.01
N ILE A 131 3.07 2.48 7.54
CA ILE A 131 1.69 2.50 7.99
C ILE A 131 0.86 3.24 6.97
N ASN A 132 -0.25 2.64 6.56
CA ASN A 132 -1.34 3.29 5.85
C ASN A 132 -2.62 3.10 6.67
N SER A 133 -3.16 4.17 7.22
CA SER A 133 -4.33 4.09 8.10
C SER A 133 -5.30 5.22 7.86
N HIS A 134 -6.55 5.01 8.23
CA HIS A 134 -7.56 6.04 8.11
C HIS A 134 -8.62 5.92 9.18
N TYR A 135 -9.38 6.98 9.37
CA TYR A 135 -10.63 6.92 10.12
C TYR A 135 -11.67 7.85 9.50
N PRO A 136 -12.95 7.43 9.44
CA PRO A 136 -14.01 8.25 8.88
C PRO A 136 -14.26 9.47 9.78
N VAL A 137 -14.41 10.63 9.15
CA VAL A 137 -14.89 11.87 9.79
C VAL A 137 -16.38 12.03 9.53
N SER A 138 -16.83 11.62 8.34
CA SER A 138 -18.24 11.52 7.95
C SER A 138 -18.44 10.34 6.99
N ASP A 139 -19.62 10.19 6.42
CA ASP A 139 -19.90 9.22 5.35
C ASP A 139 -19.23 9.58 4.01
N ASN A 140 -18.72 10.81 3.88
CA ASN A 140 -18.13 11.35 2.66
C ASN A 140 -16.78 12.05 2.92
N SER A 141 -16.14 11.78 4.05
CA SER A 141 -14.79 12.24 4.36
C SER A 141 -14.11 11.37 5.40
N PHE A 142 -12.78 11.27 5.31
CA PHE A 142 -11.96 10.52 6.25
C PHE A 142 -10.60 11.21 6.41
N LEU A 143 -9.96 11.04 7.57
CA LEU A 143 -8.56 11.41 7.73
C LEU A 143 -7.71 10.21 7.31
N LEU A 144 -6.86 10.41 6.31
CA LEU A 144 -5.78 9.49 5.94
C LEU A 144 -4.55 9.83 6.77
N GLN A 145 -3.84 8.81 7.23
CA GLN A 145 -2.58 8.95 7.92
C GLN A 145 -1.61 7.89 7.41
N TYR A 146 -0.39 8.30 7.14
CA TYR A 146 0.68 7.40 6.77
C TYR A 146 1.98 7.81 7.44
N GLY A 147 2.84 6.85 7.66
CA GLY A 147 4.15 7.10 8.24
C GLY A 147 5.05 5.90 8.12
N ALA A 148 6.36 6.14 8.13
CA ALA A 148 7.32 5.07 8.01
C ALA A 148 8.40 5.13 9.09
N MET A 149 8.92 3.97 9.44
CA MET A 149 10.14 3.77 10.20
C MET A 149 11.09 2.90 9.39
N VAL A 150 12.38 3.23 9.43
CA VAL A 150 13.41 2.55 8.66
C VAL A 150 14.41 1.92 9.60
N ARG A 151 14.83 0.69 9.30
CA ARG A 151 15.88 0.02 10.05
C ARG A 151 17.21 0.71 9.78
N LYS A 152 17.90 1.12 10.84
CA LYS A 152 19.19 1.80 10.73
C LYS A 152 20.23 0.85 10.15
N LEU A 153 20.96 1.32 9.14
CA LEU A 153 22.07 0.60 8.55
C LEU A 153 23.31 0.67 9.47
N PRO A 154 23.93 -0.47 9.80
CA PRO A 154 25.15 -0.48 10.61
C PRO A 154 26.28 0.31 9.94
N GLY A 155 26.97 1.14 10.73
CA GLY A 155 28.13 1.90 10.25
C GLY A 155 27.80 3.28 9.66
N LEU A 156 26.52 3.62 9.50
CA LEU A 156 26.09 4.99 9.23
C LEU A 156 25.83 5.76 10.52
N SER A 157 26.06 7.07 10.49
CA SER A 157 25.67 7.97 11.57
C SER A 157 24.15 8.06 11.72
N GLU A 158 23.69 8.62 12.84
CA GLU A 158 22.26 8.85 13.07
C GLU A 158 21.67 9.83 12.05
N GLU A 159 22.43 10.88 11.68
CA GLU A 159 22.02 11.85 10.67
C GLU A 159 21.85 11.21 9.28
N GLU A 160 22.78 10.34 8.87
CA GLU A 160 22.68 9.62 7.60
C GLU A 160 21.50 8.64 7.58
N ASN A 161 21.28 7.90 8.66
CA ASN A 161 20.13 6.99 8.77
C ASN A 161 18.78 7.74 8.73
N ASN A 162 18.69 8.88 9.42
CA ASN A 162 17.51 9.73 9.36
C ASN A 162 17.30 10.32 7.96
N GLY A 163 18.39 10.64 7.25
CA GLY A 163 18.35 11.08 5.85
C GLY A 163 17.80 10.01 4.90
N ILE A 164 18.24 8.76 5.03
CA ILE A 164 17.73 7.62 4.23
C ILE A 164 16.23 7.42 4.47
N GLY A 165 15.81 7.46 5.75
CA GLY A 165 14.40 7.35 6.11
C GLY A 165 13.56 8.51 5.55
N SER A 166 14.07 9.73 5.64
CA SER A 166 13.38 10.92 5.10
C SER A 166 13.23 10.84 3.58
N GLN A 167 14.29 10.46 2.85
CA GLN A 167 14.23 10.31 1.39
C GLN A 167 13.20 9.27 0.96
N PHE A 168 13.15 8.12 1.64
CA PHE A 168 12.16 7.09 1.34
C PHE A 168 10.73 7.59 1.56
N ILE A 169 10.51 8.30 2.67
CA ILE A 169 9.21 8.85 3.00
C ILE A 169 8.78 9.91 1.99
N THR A 170 9.69 10.77 1.54
CA THR A 170 9.38 11.71 0.45
C THR A 170 9.00 10.99 -0.85
N GLY A 171 9.67 9.89 -1.20
CA GLY A 171 9.26 9.07 -2.35
C GLY A 171 7.87 8.44 -2.18
N LEU A 172 7.56 7.95 -0.97
CA LEU A 172 6.22 7.44 -0.65
C LEU A 172 5.15 8.54 -0.65
N GLU A 173 5.47 9.73 -0.13
CA GLU A 173 4.59 10.90 -0.14
C GLU A 173 4.15 11.24 -1.56
N ILE A 174 5.06 11.23 -2.54
CA ILE A 174 4.73 11.44 -3.96
C ILE A 174 3.71 10.39 -4.43
N GLY A 175 3.91 9.11 -4.11
CA GLY A 175 2.97 8.04 -4.44
C GLY A 175 1.59 8.25 -3.82
N PHE A 176 1.53 8.61 -2.53
CA PHE A 176 0.27 8.89 -1.83
C PHE A 176 -0.43 10.15 -2.37
N GLU A 177 0.31 11.19 -2.72
CA GLU A 177 -0.27 12.41 -3.30
C GLU A 177 -0.95 12.12 -4.65
N GLN A 178 -0.40 11.20 -5.44
CA GLN A 178 -1.03 10.76 -6.69
C GLN A 178 -2.31 9.97 -6.43
N ASP A 179 -2.31 9.05 -5.46
CA ASP A 179 -3.53 8.36 -5.02
C ASP A 179 -4.59 9.36 -4.55
N ILE A 180 -4.19 10.38 -3.78
CA ILE A 180 -5.07 11.44 -3.30
C ILE A 180 -5.71 12.19 -4.46
N GLU A 181 -4.95 12.55 -5.50
CA GLU A 181 -5.51 13.21 -6.68
C GLU A 181 -6.50 12.32 -7.42
N ILE A 182 -6.29 11.00 -7.45
CA ILE A 182 -7.27 10.04 -7.99
C ILE A 182 -8.52 10.00 -7.10
N TRP A 183 -8.38 9.87 -5.78
CA TRP A 183 -9.51 9.78 -4.86
C TRP A 183 -10.38 11.05 -4.84
N LYS A 184 -9.77 12.23 -4.99
CA LYS A 184 -10.50 13.50 -5.11
C LYS A 184 -11.30 13.63 -6.41
N ASN A 185 -10.89 12.93 -7.47
CA ASN A 185 -11.44 13.10 -8.82
C ASN A 185 -12.15 11.85 -9.37
N LYS A 186 -12.28 10.78 -8.57
CA LYS A 186 -13.02 9.56 -8.93
C LYS A 186 -14.47 9.60 -8.40
N SER A 187 -15.33 8.79 -9.01
CA SER A 187 -16.66 8.50 -8.49
C SER A 187 -16.69 7.11 -7.86
N PRO A 188 -17.52 6.86 -6.84
CA PRO A 188 -17.73 5.52 -6.31
C PRO A 188 -18.38 4.64 -7.39
N ILE A 189 -17.86 3.42 -7.56
CA ILE A 189 -18.40 2.42 -8.49
C ILE A 189 -18.67 1.14 -7.72
N ASP A 190 -19.95 0.79 -7.53
CA ASP A 190 -20.35 -0.42 -6.81
C ASP A 190 -20.29 -1.69 -7.68
N ASN A 191 -20.42 -1.53 -9.00
CA ASN A 191 -20.38 -2.59 -10.00
C ASN A 191 -19.23 -2.38 -11.00
N PRO A 192 -17.96 -2.46 -10.55
CA PRO A 192 -16.81 -2.23 -11.42
C PRO A 192 -16.78 -3.25 -12.57
N LEU A 193 -16.42 -2.78 -13.76
CA LEU A 193 -16.13 -3.63 -14.90
C LEU A 193 -14.68 -4.11 -14.76
N LEU A 194 -14.49 -5.40 -14.60
CA LEU A 194 -13.16 -6.01 -14.38
C LEU A 194 -12.64 -6.66 -15.67
N SER A 195 -11.33 -6.55 -15.88
CA SER A 195 -10.53 -7.26 -16.86
C SER A 195 -10.04 -8.62 -16.33
N GLU A 196 -9.25 -9.34 -17.12
CA GLU A 196 -8.62 -10.60 -16.69
C GLU A 196 -7.43 -10.35 -15.74
N GLU A 197 -6.89 -9.13 -15.77
CA GLU A 197 -5.72 -8.69 -15.03
C GLU A 197 -6.07 -7.91 -13.74
N ASP A 198 -7.37 -7.68 -13.48
CA ASP A 198 -7.84 -7.10 -12.23
C ASP A 198 -7.72 -8.08 -11.06
N GLY A 199 -7.36 -7.55 -9.89
CA GLY A 199 -7.40 -8.32 -8.66
C GLY A 199 -8.84 -8.62 -8.19
N PRO A 200 -8.98 -9.35 -7.07
CA PRO A 200 -10.25 -9.90 -6.61
C PRO A 200 -11.13 -8.85 -5.89
N VAL A 201 -11.51 -7.77 -6.58
CA VAL A 201 -12.24 -6.61 -6.03
C VAL A 201 -13.53 -7.02 -5.31
N TYR A 202 -14.31 -7.93 -5.89
CA TYR A 202 -15.56 -8.36 -5.27
C TYR A 202 -15.34 -9.18 -3.99
N GLN A 203 -14.30 -10.00 -3.94
CA GLN A 203 -13.95 -10.80 -2.76
C GLN A 203 -13.38 -9.90 -1.66
N LEU A 204 -12.53 -8.94 -2.01
CA LEU A 204 -12.07 -7.92 -1.07
C LEU A 204 -13.24 -7.14 -0.48
N ARG A 205 -14.16 -6.63 -1.32
CA ARG A 205 -15.34 -5.90 -0.83
C ARG A 205 -16.28 -6.78 -0.02
N ARG A 206 -16.35 -8.08 -0.32
CA ARG A 206 -17.10 -9.04 0.50
C ARG A 206 -16.45 -9.24 1.86
N TRP A 207 -15.12 -9.40 1.91
CA TRP A 207 -14.35 -9.42 3.15
C TRP A 207 -14.58 -8.13 3.95
N TYR A 208 -14.50 -6.97 3.31
CA TYR A 208 -14.66 -5.66 3.97
C TYR A 208 -16.07 -5.44 4.52
N LYS A 209 -17.08 -6.05 3.90
CA LYS A 209 -18.48 -5.95 4.36
C LYS A 209 -18.68 -6.47 5.78
N GLN A 210 -17.82 -7.38 6.27
CA GLN A 210 -17.93 -7.91 7.63
C GLN A 210 -17.91 -6.81 8.71
N PHE A 211 -17.25 -5.68 8.44
CA PHE A 211 -17.13 -4.56 9.39
C PHE A 211 -18.33 -3.61 9.37
N TYR A 212 -19.33 -3.87 8.52
CA TYR A 212 -20.50 -3.04 8.30
C TYR A 212 -21.82 -3.81 8.50
N VAL A 213 -21.74 -4.99 9.11
CA VAL A 213 -22.88 -5.78 9.56
C VAL A 213 -22.69 -6.11 11.04
N ASP A 214 -23.76 -6.48 11.71
CA ASP A 214 -23.67 -7.00 13.07
C ASP A 214 -22.82 -8.28 13.09
N VAL A 215 -22.07 -8.53 14.17
CA VAL A 215 -21.15 -9.69 14.27
C VAL A 215 -21.88 -11.02 14.06
N GLU A 216 -23.15 -11.11 14.47
CA GLU A 216 -24.01 -12.27 14.28
C GLU A 216 -24.39 -12.54 12.80
N ASP A 217 -24.29 -11.52 11.95
CA ASP A 217 -24.62 -11.56 10.52
C ASP A 217 -23.38 -11.75 9.63
N VAL A 218 -22.18 -11.86 10.21
CA VAL A 218 -20.96 -12.18 9.46
C VAL A 218 -21.06 -13.60 8.92
N THR A 219 -20.93 -13.73 7.60
CA THR A 219 -21.03 -15.02 6.89
C THR A 219 -19.66 -15.65 6.64
N GLU A 220 -19.62 -16.97 6.51
CA GLU A 220 -18.39 -17.74 6.26
C GLU A 220 -17.62 -17.21 5.04
N ASP A 221 -18.29 -16.83 3.95
CA ASP A 221 -17.64 -16.31 2.75
C ASP A 221 -17.15 -14.85 2.85
N MET A 222 -17.33 -14.18 3.99
CA MET A 222 -16.65 -12.93 4.31
C MET A 222 -15.30 -13.16 5.00
N THR A 223 -15.14 -14.29 5.70
CA THR A 223 -13.99 -14.55 6.60
C THR A 223 -13.17 -15.77 6.22
N ALA A 224 -13.71 -16.68 5.40
CA ALA A 224 -13.01 -17.85 4.90
C ALA A 224 -11.77 -17.42 4.11
N ARG A 225 -10.70 -18.19 4.26
CA ARG A 225 -9.45 -17.96 3.53
C ARG A 225 -9.70 -17.95 2.03
N PHE A 226 -9.40 -16.82 1.41
CA PHE A 226 -9.41 -16.63 -0.03
C PHE A 226 -8.01 -16.22 -0.49
N GLU A 227 -7.51 -16.85 -1.54
CA GLU A 227 -6.22 -16.50 -2.14
C GLU A 227 -6.38 -16.28 -3.64
N PHE A 228 -5.69 -15.28 -4.17
CA PHE A 228 -5.68 -14.99 -5.60
C PHE A 228 -4.31 -14.43 -6.00
N GLU A 229 -3.70 -15.02 -7.02
CA GLU A 229 -2.43 -14.57 -7.58
C GLU A 229 -2.67 -14.15 -9.02
N ILE A 230 -2.18 -12.96 -9.39
CA ILE A 230 -2.30 -12.42 -10.74
C ILE A 230 -1.09 -12.88 -11.55
N ASP A 231 -1.32 -13.46 -12.73
CA ASP A 231 -0.27 -13.65 -13.72
C ASP A 231 0.07 -12.30 -14.37
N THR A 232 1.16 -11.69 -13.92
CA THR A 232 1.62 -10.37 -14.37
C THR A 232 2.29 -10.40 -15.75
N THR A 233 2.48 -11.58 -16.36
CA THR A 233 3.28 -11.75 -17.60
C THR A 233 2.81 -10.85 -18.74
N ARG A 234 1.49 -10.79 -18.98
CA ARG A 234 0.92 -9.99 -20.07
C ARG A 234 1.01 -8.49 -19.82
N ALA A 235 0.77 -8.07 -18.58
CA ALA A 235 0.88 -6.68 -18.17
C ALA A 235 2.32 -6.19 -18.33
N LEU A 236 3.29 -6.94 -17.82
CA LEU A 236 4.72 -6.64 -17.95
C LEU A 236 5.18 -6.54 -19.41
N GLN A 237 4.75 -7.45 -20.29
CA GLN A 237 5.07 -7.35 -21.72
C GLN A 237 4.56 -6.05 -22.36
N SER A 238 3.36 -5.63 -21.98
CA SER A 238 2.74 -4.40 -22.49
C SER A 238 3.45 -3.16 -21.95
N TRP A 239 3.77 -3.14 -20.66
CA TRP A 239 4.48 -2.05 -20.01
C TRP A 239 5.94 -1.93 -20.46
N ASP A 240 6.66 -3.04 -20.63
CA ASP A 240 8.03 -3.02 -21.19
C ASP A 240 8.03 -2.40 -22.61
N GLN A 241 7.00 -2.66 -23.42
CA GLN A 241 6.84 -2.00 -24.72
C GLN A 241 6.60 -0.50 -24.57
N GLU A 242 5.70 -0.08 -23.67
CA GLU A 242 5.40 1.34 -23.42
C GLU A 242 6.66 2.11 -22.97
N ILE A 243 7.41 1.55 -22.01
CA ILE A 243 8.68 2.12 -21.53
C ILE A 243 9.67 2.26 -22.69
N ALA A 244 9.83 1.23 -23.52
CA ALA A 244 10.75 1.28 -24.66
C ALA A 244 10.36 2.38 -25.66
N GLU A 245 9.06 2.59 -25.90
CA GLU A 245 8.55 3.67 -26.75
C GLU A 245 8.79 5.06 -26.14
N ASN A 246 8.66 5.21 -24.81
CA ASN A 246 8.91 6.47 -24.11
C ASN A 246 10.39 6.85 -24.17
N LEU A 247 11.29 5.89 -23.93
CA LEU A 247 12.73 6.08 -24.04
C LEU A 247 13.14 6.47 -25.48
N ALA A 248 12.53 5.86 -26.49
CA ALA A 248 12.79 6.20 -27.89
C ALA A 248 12.35 7.64 -28.25
N LYS A 249 11.36 8.20 -27.54
CA LYS A 249 10.89 9.58 -27.72
C LYS A 249 11.70 10.61 -26.93
N GLY A 250 12.60 10.18 -26.04
CA GLY A 250 13.39 11.06 -25.18
C GLY A 250 12.56 11.72 -24.07
N ALA A 251 11.55 11.02 -23.54
CA ALA A 251 10.77 11.49 -22.39
C ALA A 251 11.72 11.79 -21.19
N PRO A 252 11.52 12.91 -20.47
CA PRO A 252 12.35 13.25 -19.33
C PRO A 252 12.14 12.24 -18.18
N ALA A 253 13.22 11.89 -17.49
CA ALA A 253 13.26 10.87 -16.44
C ALA A 253 12.71 11.31 -15.07
N SER A 254 12.02 12.44 -14.96
CA SER A 254 11.59 13.00 -13.66
C SER A 254 10.07 12.94 -13.51
N ALA A 255 9.61 12.47 -12.36
CA ALA A 255 8.21 12.44 -11.95
C ALA A 255 7.57 13.84 -11.73
N ASP A 256 8.37 14.93 -11.76
CA ASP A 256 7.93 16.31 -11.48
C ASP A 256 7.48 17.12 -12.72
N ALA A 257 7.26 16.46 -13.88
CA ALA A 257 6.95 17.13 -15.15
C ALA A 257 5.45 17.29 -15.45
#